data_AF-A0A380EIR5-F1
#
_entry.id   AF-A0A380EIR5-F1
#
_cell.length_a   1.000
_cell.length_b   1.000
_cell.length_c   1.000
_cell.angle_alpha   90.00
_cell.angle_beta   90.00
_cell.angle_gamma   90.00
#
_symmetry.space_group_name_H-M   'P 1'
#
loop_
_entity.id
_entity.type
_entity.pdbx_description
1 polymer ?
#
loop_
_entity_poly.entity_id
_entity_poly.type
_entity_poly.pdbx_seq_one_letter_code
_entity_poly.pdbx_strand_id
1 'polypeptide(L)'
;MPGGIKIKRAKLRGERSEGMICSLQEIGISSNYIPKSFESGIYVFSEAQVPGTDALQALYLDDQVMEFDLTPNRADALSMIGTAYEVAALYNTKMTKPETTSNELDLSANDELTVTIENEDKVPYYSARVVHDVTIEPSPIWMQARLIKAGIRPINNVVDISNYVLLEYGQPLHMFDQDAIGSQQIVVRQANEGEK
;
A
#
# COMPACT_ATOMS: atom_id res chain seq x y z
N MET A 1 10.04 -9.13 23.56
CA MET A 1 9.56 -8.09 22.63
C MET A 1 10.64 -7.01 22.50
N PRO A 2 10.56 -6.11 21.51
CA PRO A 2 11.43 -4.94 21.45
C PRO A 2 11.51 -4.20 22.79
N GLY A 3 12.62 -3.51 23.03
CA GLY A 3 12.87 -2.84 24.33
C GLY A 3 13.17 -3.78 25.50
N GLY A 4 13.45 -5.06 25.24
CA GLY A 4 13.86 -6.02 26.28
C GLY A 4 12.72 -6.55 27.16
N ILE A 5 11.47 -6.33 26.77
CA ILE A 5 10.29 -6.79 27.52
C ILE A 5 10.23 -8.32 27.50
N LYS A 6 10.21 -8.94 28.68
CA LYS A 6 10.05 -10.39 28.89
C LYS A 6 8.67 -10.68 29.49
N ILE A 7 7.87 -11.49 28.79
CA ILE A 7 6.56 -11.93 29.26
C ILE A 7 6.73 -13.06 30.28
N LYS A 8 5.99 -12.98 31.39
CA LYS A 8 5.97 -13.96 32.48
C LYS A 8 4.54 -14.16 32.96
N ARG A 9 4.28 -15.30 33.61
CA ARG A 9 3.02 -15.51 34.34
C ARG A 9 2.89 -14.46 35.45
N ALA A 10 1.72 -13.84 35.55
CA ALA A 10 1.44 -12.78 36.51
C ALA A 10 0.02 -12.91 37.11
N LYS A 11 -0.25 -12.09 38.14
CA LYS A 11 -1.61 -11.84 38.62
C LYS A 11 -1.95 -10.36 38.40
N LEU A 12 -3.07 -10.10 37.75
CA LEU A 12 -3.60 -8.76 37.51
C LEU A 12 -4.94 -8.65 38.22
N ARG A 13 -5.05 -7.75 39.21
CA ARG A 13 -6.27 -7.55 40.02
C ARG A 13 -6.82 -8.85 40.64
N GLY A 14 -5.92 -9.73 41.08
CA GLY A 14 -6.27 -11.02 41.70
C GLY A 14 -6.41 -12.18 40.71
N GLU A 15 -6.60 -11.88 39.41
CA GLU A 15 -6.82 -12.88 38.37
C GLU A 15 -5.52 -13.30 37.66
N ARG A 16 -5.47 -14.54 37.18
CA ARG A 16 -4.29 -15.11 36.50
C ARG A 16 -4.17 -14.55 35.08
N SER A 17 -2.95 -14.15 34.71
CA SER A 17 -2.58 -13.79 33.33
C SER A 17 -1.36 -14.60 32.87
N GLU A 18 -1.47 -15.23 31.71
CA GLU A 18 -0.47 -16.15 31.15
C GLU A 18 0.16 -15.64 29.85
N GLY A 19 -0.09 -14.37 29.51
CA GLY A 19 0.39 -13.79 28.28
C GLY A 19 -0.06 -12.34 28.14
N MET A 20 0.16 -11.81 26.95
CA MET A 20 -0.16 -10.43 26.60
C MET A 20 -0.66 -10.41 25.16
N ILE A 21 -1.82 -9.79 24.94
CA ILE A 21 -2.27 -9.43 23.61
C ILE A 21 -1.58 -8.11 23.26
N CYS A 22 -0.96 -8.05 22.08
CA CYS A 22 -0.06 -6.96 21.72
C CYS A 22 -0.73 -5.96 20.77
N SER A 23 -0.40 -4.69 20.96
CA SER A 23 -0.50 -3.65 19.92
C SER A 23 0.60 -3.81 18.86
N LEU A 24 0.46 -3.10 17.74
CA LEU A 24 1.53 -3.03 16.74
C LEU A 24 2.76 -2.27 17.27
N GLN A 25 2.58 -1.26 18.13
CA GLN A 25 3.71 -0.56 18.77
C GLN A 25 4.57 -1.52 19.61
N GLU A 26 3.92 -2.40 20.39
CA GLU A 26 4.62 -3.29 21.32
C GLU A 26 5.45 -4.37 20.62
N ILE A 27 5.13 -4.69 19.36
CA ILE A 27 5.95 -5.57 18.51
C ILE A 27 6.96 -4.81 17.65
N GLY A 28 7.07 -3.48 17.80
CA GLY A 28 8.14 -2.66 17.22
C GLY A 28 7.76 -1.82 16.01
N ILE A 29 6.47 -1.74 15.64
CA ILE A 29 6.03 -0.86 14.55
C ILE A 29 5.93 0.58 15.05
N SER A 30 6.55 1.50 14.32
CA SER A 30 6.47 2.93 14.63
C SER A 30 5.03 3.43 14.55
N SER A 31 4.60 4.26 15.51
CA SER A 31 3.28 4.89 15.53
C SER A 31 2.94 5.66 14.25
N ASN A 32 3.96 6.14 13.54
CA ASN A 32 3.78 6.85 12.28
C ASN A 32 3.17 5.96 11.19
N TYR A 33 3.34 4.65 11.26
CA TYR A 33 2.90 3.70 10.23
C TYR A 33 1.76 2.79 10.69
N ILE A 34 1.28 2.95 11.93
CA ILE A 34 0.15 2.16 12.43
C ILE A 34 -1.16 2.68 11.80
N PRO A 35 -2.00 1.79 11.26
CA PRO A 35 -3.34 2.17 10.80
C PRO A 35 -4.13 2.80 11.95
N LYS A 36 -4.91 3.84 11.65
CA LYS A 36 -5.64 4.61 12.67
C LYS A 36 -6.56 3.76 13.55
N SER A 37 -7.10 2.66 13.02
CA SER A 37 -7.93 1.69 13.74
C SER A 37 -7.20 0.99 14.89
N PHE A 38 -5.87 0.91 14.86
CA PHE A 38 -5.05 0.17 15.84
C PHE A 38 -4.10 1.08 16.63
N GLU A 39 -4.19 2.40 16.47
CA GLU A 39 -3.26 3.35 17.10
C GLU A 39 -3.37 3.40 18.63
N SER A 40 -4.58 3.15 19.15
CA SER A 40 -4.92 3.26 20.59
C SER A 40 -5.31 1.92 21.23
N GLY A 41 -4.82 0.79 20.72
CA GLY A 41 -5.23 -0.51 21.24
C GLY A 41 -4.41 -1.70 20.75
N ILE A 42 -4.94 -2.90 20.98
CA ILE A 42 -4.38 -4.15 20.48
C ILE A 42 -4.60 -4.29 18.98
N TYR A 43 -3.76 -5.08 18.32
CA TYR A 43 -3.98 -5.45 16.93
C TYR A 43 -5.05 -6.55 16.82
N VAL A 44 -5.90 -6.44 15.80
CA VAL A 44 -6.92 -7.44 15.47
C VAL A 44 -6.74 -7.82 14.01
N PHE A 45 -6.56 -9.11 13.74
CA PHE A 45 -6.50 -9.62 12.36
C PHE A 45 -7.85 -9.42 11.67
N SER A 46 -7.82 -8.93 10.43
CA SER A 46 -9.03 -8.79 9.60
C SER A 46 -9.63 -10.14 9.20
N GLU A 47 -8.78 -11.17 9.10
CA GLU A 47 -9.17 -12.53 8.73
C GLU A 47 -8.77 -13.52 9.83
N ALA A 48 -9.57 -14.58 9.98
CA ALA A 48 -9.32 -15.62 10.97
C ALA A 48 -7.96 -16.29 10.72
N GLN A 49 -7.12 -16.34 11.76
CA GLN A 49 -5.85 -17.03 11.76
C GLN A 49 -5.96 -18.35 12.52
N VAL A 50 -5.16 -19.35 12.15
CA VAL A 50 -5.05 -20.60 12.91
C VAL A 50 -4.31 -20.31 14.23
N PRO A 51 -4.93 -20.55 15.40
CA PRO A 51 -4.26 -20.33 16.68
C PRO A 51 -2.98 -21.16 16.81
N GLY A 52 -1.90 -20.54 17.30
CA GLY A 52 -0.58 -21.16 17.42
C GLY A 52 0.36 -20.92 16.24
N THR A 53 -0.14 -20.34 15.14
CA THR A 53 0.70 -19.82 14.05
C THR A 53 1.66 -18.74 14.57
N ASP A 54 2.89 -18.71 14.06
CA ASP A 54 3.81 -17.62 14.35
C ASP A 54 3.22 -16.27 13.94
N ALA A 55 3.18 -15.33 14.87
CA ALA A 55 2.51 -14.05 14.67
C ALA A 55 3.24 -13.17 13.64
N LEU A 56 4.58 -13.20 13.58
CA LEU A 56 5.34 -12.38 12.63
C LEU A 56 5.15 -12.89 11.21
N GLN A 57 5.06 -14.22 11.03
CA GLN A 57 4.73 -14.82 9.73
C GLN A 57 3.30 -14.46 9.31
N ALA A 58 2.32 -14.61 10.20
CA ALA A 58 0.92 -14.25 9.91
C ALA A 58 0.75 -12.75 9.61
N LEU A 59 1.61 -11.89 10.17
CA LEU A 59 1.64 -10.44 9.94
C LEU A 59 2.50 -10.02 8.75
N TYR A 60 3.19 -10.94 8.05
CA TYR A 60 4.15 -10.61 6.98
C TYR A 60 5.32 -9.70 7.46
N LEU A 61 5.69 -9.83 8.73
CA LEU A 61 6.75 -9.08 9.41
C LEU A 61 7.97 -9.93 9.79
N ASP A 62 7.92 -11.25 9.59
CA ASP A 62 9.11 -12.13 9.62
C ASP A 62 9.94 -11.90 8.34
N ASP A 63 10.55 -10.71 8.24
CA ASP A 63 11.17 -10.20 7.02
C ASP A 63 12.29 -9.20 7.31
N GLN A 64 13.14 -8.96 6.33
CA GLN A 64 14.21 -7.96 6.36
C GLN A 64 14.03 -6.97 5.21
N VAL A 65 14.23 -5.68 5.47
CA VAL A 65 14.08 -4.61 4.47
C VAL A 65 15.45 -4.03 4.16
N MET A 66 15.78 -3.98 2.87
CA MET A 66 16.97 -3.28 2.37
C MET A 66 16.61 -1.83 2.05
N GLU A 67 17.41 -0.89 2.55
CA GLU A 67 17.31 0.53 2.21
C GLU A 67 18.39 0.86 1.18
N PHE A 68 17.99 1.47 0.06
CA PHE A 68 18.90 1.84 -1.02
C PHE A 68 19.17 3.34 -1.01
N ASP A 69 20.45 3.71 -0.95
CA ASP A 69 20.91 5.07 -1.28
C ASP A 69 21.22 5.13 -2.79
N LEU A 70 20.20 5.47 -3.58
CA LEU A 70 20.26 5.42 -5.04
C LEU A 70 20.83 6.71 -5.62
N THR A 71 21.66 6.56 -6.65
CA THR A 71 22.08 7.68 -7.49
C THR A 71 20.98 8.04 -8.51
N PRO A 72 20.92 9.29 -9.02
CA PRO A 72 19.84 9.73 -9.91
C PRO A 72 19.67 8.93 -11.21
N ASN A 73 20.71 8.24 -11.66
CA ASN A 73 20.68 7.40 -12.86
C ASN A 73 20.04 6.02 -12.65
N ARG A 74 19.60 5.67 -11.42
CA ARG A 74 18.99 4.37 -11.07
C ARG A 74 17.53 4.49 -10.63
N ALA A 75 16.78 5.37 -11.29
CA ALA A 75 15.34 5.54 -11.01
C ALA A 75 14.54 4.23 -11.23
N ASP A 76 15.04 3.29 -12.03
CA ASP A 76 14.47 1.95 -12.18
C ASP A 76 14.34 1.21 -10.84
N ALA A 77 15.33 1.36 -9.94
CA ALA A 77 15.37 0.69 -8.64
C ALA A 77 14.49 1.37 -7.58
N LEU A 78 13.75 2.43 -7.93
CA LEU A 78 12.69 3.00 -7.07
C LEU A 78 11.41 2.16 -7.05
N SER A 79 11.39 1.03 -7.77
CA SER A 79 10.26 0.10 -7.82
C SER A 79 10.69 -1.33 -7.50
N MET A 80 9.75 -2.14 -7.01
CA MET A 80 9.98 -3.56 -6.78
C MET A 80 10.26 -4.29 -8.09
N ILE A 81 9.54 -3.97 -9.18
CA ILE A 81 9.75 -4.60 -10.48
C ILE A 81 11.12 -4.25 -11.05
N GLY A 82 11.54 -2.98 -11.03
CA GLY A 82 12.87 -2.60 -11.52
C GLY A 82 14.00 -3.20 -10.69
N THR A 83 13.85 -3.23 -9.36
CA THR A 83 14.78 -3.95 -8.46
C THR A 83 14.82 -5.44 -8.76
N ALA A 84 13.67 -6.08 -8.99
CA ALA A 84 13.59 -7.49 -9.33
C ALA A 84 14.25 -7.80 -10.68
N TYR A 85 14.16 -6.89 -11.66
CA TYR A 85 14.93 -7.00 -12.91
C TYR A 85 16.43 -6.97 -12.67
N GLU A 86 16.93 -6.06 -11.83
CA GLU A 86 18.35 -5.99 -11.46
C GLU A 86 18.80 -7.29 -10.80
N VAL A 87 18.08 -7.76 -9.78
CA VAL A 87 18.41 -9.00 -9.06
C VAL A 87 18.36 -10.20 -10.00
N ALA A 88 17.36 -10.27 -10.89
CA ALA A 88 17.26 -11.34 -11.87
C ALA A 88 18.46 -11.38 -12.82
N ALA A 89 18.95 -10.22 -13.26
CA ALA A 89 20.16 -10.12 -14.06
C ALA A 89 21.42 -10.55 -13.28
N LEU A 90 21.58 -10.10 -12.03
CA LEU A 90 22.73 -10.43 -11.18
C LEU A 90 22.85 -11.93 -10.90
N TYR A 91 21.73 -12.60 -10.64
CA TYR A 91 21.69 -14.02 -10.31
C TYR A 91 21.40 -14.92 -11.51
N ASN A 92 21.29 -14.36 -12.71
CA ASN A 92 20.95 -15.07 -13.95
C ASN A 92 19.70 -15.97 -13.80
N THR A 93 18.63 -15.40 -13.28
CA THR A 93 17.35 -16.08 -13.05
C THR A 93 16.20 -15.33 -13.71
N LYS A 94 15.02 -15.95 -13.77
CA LYS A 94 13.81 -15.33 -14.35
C LYS A 94 13.11 -14.46 -13.32
N MET A 95 12.55 -13.35 -13.81
CA MET A 95 11.61 -12.51 -13.08
C MET A 95 10.22 -12.62 -13.71
N THR A 96 9.18 -12.64 -12.88
CA THR A 96 7.76 -12.74 -13.26
C THR A 96 6.98 -11.55 -12.73
N LYS A 97 6.41 -10.74 -13.62
CA LYS A 97 5.55 -9.62 -13.24
C LYS A 97 4.23 -10.10 -12.61
N PRO A 98 3.59 -9.28 -11.76
CA PRO A 98 2.27 -9.60 -11.24
C PRO A 98 1.22 -9.57 -12.35
N GLU A 99 0.10 -10.27 -12.13
CA GLU A 99 -1.05 -10.28 -13.04
C GLU A 99 -1.72 -8.90 -13.07
N THR A 100 -2.12 -8.45 -14.26
CA THR A 100 -2.80 -7.16 -14.47
C THR A 100 -4.11 -7.30 -15.24
N THR A 101 -4.45 -8.52 -15.67
CA THR A 101 -5.69 -8.83 -16.38
C THR A 101 -6.86 -8.78 -15.40
N SER A 102 -7.93 -8.13 -15.81
CA SER A 102 -9.18 -8.02 -15.04
C SER A 102 -10.34 -8.60 -15.85
N ASN A 103 -11.39 -9.06 -15.17
CA ASN A 103 -12.66 -9.41 -15.82
C ASN A 103 -13.43 -8.11 -16.09
N GLU A 104 -13.38 -7.63 -17.32
CA GLU A 104 -13.99 -6.36 -17.71
C GLU A 104 -15.51 -6.49 -17.87
N LEU A 105 -16.23 -5.44 -17.49
CA LEU A 105 -17.66 -5.31 -17.77
C LEU A 105 -17.86 -4.99 -19.26
N ASP A 106 -19.07 -5.22 -19.77
CA ASP A 106 -19.48 -4.75 -21.10
C ASP A 106 -19.83 -3.24 -21.06
N LEU A 107 -18.89 -2.45 -20.53
CA LEU A 107 -18.92 -1.01 -20.40
C LEU A 107 -17.55 -0.46 -20.82
N SER A 108 -17.54 0.71 -21.45
CA SER A 108 -16.32 1.35 -21.92
C SER A 108 -16.11 2.67 -21.19
N ALA A 109 -14.94 2.82 -20.56
CA ALA A 109 -14.55 4.07 -19.91
C ALA A 109 -14.55 5.27 -20.88
N ASN A 110 -14.40 5.04 -22.19
CA ASN A 110 -14.47 6.12 -23.19
C ASN A 110 -15.86 6.74 -23.31
N ASP A 111 -16.91 6.02 -22.91
CA ASP A 111 -18.28 6.53 -22.90
C ASP A 111 -18.62 7.28 -21.60
N GLU A 112 -17.75 7.17 -20.58
CA GLU A 112 -17.99 7.70 -19.24
C GLU A 112 -17.10 8.89 -18.89
N LEU A 113 -15.88 8.93 -19.44
CA LEU A 113 -14.88 9.92 -19.08
C LEU A 113 -14.03 10.31 -20.29
N THR A 114 -14.02 11.59 -20.61
CA THR A 114 -13.11 12.16 -21.60
C THR A 114 -11.89 12.77 -20.92
N VAL A 115 -10.70 12.50 -21.46
CA VAL A 115 -9.46 13.15 -21.03
C VAL A 115 -8.98 14.07 -22.16
N THR A 116 -8.65 15.31 -21.83
CA THR A 116 -8.06 16.29 -22.75
C THR A 116 -6.79 16.88 -22.13
N ILE A 117 -5.72 16.96 -22.93
CA ILE A 117 -4.47 17.60 -22.52
C ILE A 117 -4.30 18.88 -23.33
N GLU A 118 -4.30 20.03 -22.68
CA GLU A 118 -4.14 21.34 -23.35
C GLU A 118 -2.68 21.80 -23.42
N ASN A 119 -1.80 21.23 -22.58
CA ASN A 119 -0.39 21.55 -22.44
C ASN A 119 0.50 20.33 -22.77
N GLU A 120 0.38 19.80 -24.00
CA GLU A 120 1.09 18.60 -24.48
C GLU A 120 2.63 18.73 -24.38
N ASP A 121 3.18 19.94 -24.38
CA ASP A 121 4.62 20.18 -24.20
C ASP A 121 5.11 19.91 -22.76
N LYS A 122 4.18 19.79 -21.80
CA LYS A 122 4.44 19.51 -20.38
C LYS A 122 3.92 18.15 -19.94
N VAL A 123 2.88 17.64 -20.59
CA VAL A 123 2.23 16.39 -20.21
C VAL A 123 2.22 15.47 -21.44
N PRO A 124 3.23 14.57 -21.55
CA PRO A 124 3.34 13.70 -22.72
C PRO A 124 2.27 12.62 -22.76
N TYR A 125 1.65 12.29 -21.62
CA TYR A 125 0.62 11.26 -21.52
C TYR A 125 -0.25 11.44 -20.28
N TYR A 126 -1.54 11.16 -20.42
CA TYR A 126 -2.49 11.01 -19.32
C TYR A 126 -3.51 9.94 -19.70
N SER A 127 -3.82 9.04 -18.77
CA SER A 127 -4.87 8.04 -18.97
C SER A 127 -5.72 7.89 -17.71
N ALA A 128 -6.90 7.33 -17.91
CA ALA A 128 -7.82 7.01 -16.85
C ALA A 128 -8.50 5.67 -17.16
N ARG A 129 -8.87 4.95 -16.10
CA ARG A 129 -9.81 3.83 -16.16
C ARG A 129 -10.92 4.10 -15.15
N VAL A 130 -12.08 3.54 -15.41
CA VAL A 130 -13.23 3.56 -14.49
C VAL A 130 -13.42 2.17 -13.92
N VAL A 131 -13.65 2.09 -12.61
CA VAL A 131 -13.99 0.87 -11.88
C VAL A 131 -15.18 1.19 -10.98
N HIS A 132 -16.30 0.51 -11.22
CA HIS A 132 -17.56 0.73 -10.49
C HIS A 132 -17.67 -0.13 -9.24
N ASP A 133 -18.64 0.24 -8.40
CA ASP A 133 -19.13 -0.56 -7.27
C ASP A 133 -18.03 -1.00 -6.27
N VAL A 134 -17.01 -0.16 -6.10
CA VAL A 134 -15.92 -0.42 -5.16
C VAL A 134 -16.41 -0.24 -3.73
N THR A 135 -16.22 -1.26 -2.90
CA THR A 135 -16.48 -1.17 -1.45
C THR A 135 -15.20 -0.76 -0.72
N ILE A 136 -15.24 0.35 0.03
CA ILE A 136 -14.10 0.79 0.83
C ILE A 136 -14.03 -0.01 2.13
N GLU A 137 -12.89 -0.66 2.34
CA GLU A 137 -12.63 -1.49 3.51
C GLU A 137 -11.12 -1.56 3.82
N PRO A 138 -10.68 -2.12 4.96
CA PRO A 138 -9.27 -2.32 5.22
C PRO A 138 -8.62 -3.23 4.16
N SER A 139 -7.41 -2.88 3.74
CA SER A 139 -6.59 -3.70 2.83
C SER A 139 -6.26 -5.05 3.44
N PRO A 140 -5.96 -6.09 2.65
CA PRO A 140 -5.47 -7.35 3.18
C PRO A 140 -4.14 -7.18 3.91
N ILE A 141 -3.87 -8.03 4.89
CA ILE A 141 -2.72 -7.88 5.81
C ILE A 141 -1.37 -7.83 5.10
N TRP A 142 -1.18 -8.59 4.02
CA TRP A 142 0.07 -8.58 3.26
C TRP A 142 0.35 -7.22 2.62
N MET A 143 -0.68 -6.49 2.19
CA MET A 143 -0.54 -5.17 1.57
C MET A 143 -0.22 -4.14 2.64
N GLN A 144 -0.96 -4.17 3.76
CA GLN A 144 -0.68 -3.29 4.90
C GLN A 144 0.76 -3.47 5.40
N ALA A 145 1.20 -4.71 5.59
CA ALA A 145 2.55 -5.01 6.07
C ALA A 145 3.65 -4.53 5.11
N ARG A 146 3.45 -4.70 3.79
CA ARG A 146 4.40 -4.20 2.78
C ARG A 146 4.48 -2.67 2.79
N LEU A 147 3.34 -1.98 2.89
CA LEU A 147 3.31 -0.51 3.02
C LEU A 147 4.01 -0.05 4.30
N ILE A 148 3.73 -0.67 5.45
CA ILE A 148 4.37 -0.35 6.72
C ILE A 148 5.89 -0.50 6.62
N LYS A 149 6.38 -1.61 6.03
CA LYS A 149 7.81 -1.86 5.82
C LYS A 149 8.48 -0.83 4.90
N ALA A 150 7.72 -0.25 3.98
CA ALA A 150 8.18 0.83 3.10
C ALA A 150 7.98 2.23 3.71
N GLY A 151 7.58 2.34 4.99
CA GLY A 151 7.37 3.62 5.66
C GLY A 151 6.10 4.36 5.20
N ILE A 152 5.09 3.63 4.75
CA ILE A 152 3.78 4.17 4.36
C ILE A 152 2.72 3.67 5.35
N ARG A 153 1.91 4.58 5.88
CA ARG A 153 0.79 4.24 6.76
C ARG A 153 -0.38 3.69 5.92
N PRO A 154 -0.89 2.48 6.18
CA PRO A 154 -2.09 1.98 5.52
C PRO A 154 -3.34 2.78 5.92
N ILE A 155 -4.27 2.95 4.97
CA ILE A 155 -5.47 3.78 5.09
C ILE A 155 -6.73 2.93 4.82
N ASN A 156 -6.89 2.47 3.58
CA ASN A 156 -7.97 1.58 3.12
C ASN A 156 -7.56 0.95 1.78
N ASN A 157 -8.29 -0.07 1.33
CA ASN A 157 -8.00 -0.83 0.12
C ASN A 157 -7.73 0.05 -1.12
N VAL A 158 -8.53 1.07 -1.41
CA VAL A 158 -8.35 1.91 -2.61
C VAL A 158 -7.13 2.81 -2.53
N VAL A 159 -6.93 3.49 -1.39
CA VAL A 159 -5.78 4.39 -1.19
C VAL A 159 -4.48 3.59 -1.06
N ASP A 160 -4.55 2.41 -0.45
CA ASP A 160 -3.40 1.54 -0.29
C ASP A 160 -2.99 0.92 -1.63
N ILE A 161 -3.94 0.60 -2.52
CA ILE A 161 -3.62 0.11 -3.87
C ILE A 161 -2.79 1.14 -4.66
N SER A 162 -3.13 2.42 -4.61
CA SER A 162 -2.35 3.43 -5.37
C SER A 162 -0.91 3.56 -4.84
N ASN A 163 -0.73 3.54 -3.51
CA ASN A 163 0.59 3.52 -2.89
C ASN A 163 1.34 2.21 -3.15
N TYR A 164 0.64 1.09 -3.14
CA TYR A 164 1.22 -0.22 -3.37
C TYR A 164 1.73 -0.35 -4.81
N VAL A 165 0.95 0.08 -5.80
CA VAL A 165 1.36 0.09 -7.21
C VAL A 165 2.47 1.10 -7.47
N LEU A 166 2.51 2.24 -6.76
CA LEU A 166 3.65 3.14 -6.78
C LEU A 166 4.94 2.41 -6.37
N LEU A 167 4.92 1.64 -5.28
CA LEU A 167 6.08 0.85 -4.87
C LEU A 167 6.37 -0.32 -5.83
N GLU A 168 5.34 -0.97 -6.35
CA GLU A 168 5.49 -2.18 -7.16
C GLU A 168 6.02 -1.88 -8.56
N TYR A 169 5.44 -0.87 -9.24
CA TYR A 169 5.74 -0.49 -10.62
C TYR A 169 6.56 0.79 -10.75
N GLY A 170 6.70 1.60 -9.70
CA GLY A 170 7.33 2.92 -9.78
C GLY A 170 6.42 3.97 -10.45
N GLN A 171 5.13 3.66 -10.63
CA GLN A 171 4.17 4.52 -11.31
C GLN A 171 3.25 5.19 -10.28
N PRO A 172 3.31 6.52 -10.12
CA PRO A 172 2.33 7.25 -9.32
C PRO A 172 0.93 7.12 -9.93
N LEU A 173 -0.05 6.84 -9.09
CA LEU A 173 -1.46 6.77 -9.44
C LEU A 173 -2.26 7.71 -8.56
N HIS A 174 -3.36 8.22 -9.10
CA HIS A 174 -4.34 9.00 -8.36
C HIS A 174 -5.73 8.40 -8.55
N MET A 175 -6.51 8.36 -7.48
CA MET A 175 -7.88 7.85 -7.49
C MET A 175 -8.82 9.02 -7.26
N PHE A 176 -9.75 9.24 -8.18
CA PHE A 176 -10.85 10.18 -8.03
C PHE A 176 -12.13 9.40 -7.73
N ASP A 177 -12.97 9.93 -6.85
CA ASP A 177 -14.35 9.51 -6.74
C ASP A 177 -15.10 10.03 -7.98
N GLN A 178 -15.50 9.12 -8.88
CA GLN A 178 -16.10 9.45 -10.17
C GLN A 178 -17.34 10.34 -9.99
N ASP A 179 -18.15 10.09 -8.96
CA ASP A 179 -19.37 10.83 -8.68
C ASP A 179 -19.10 12.25 -8.15
N ALA A 180 -17.87 12.49 -7.67
CA ALA A 180 -17.44 13.78 -7.11
C ALA A 180 -16.54 14.60 -8.05
N ILE A 181 -16.17 14.10 -9.25
CA ILE A 181 -15.40 14.87 -10.25
C ILE A 181 -16.15 16.14 -10.68
N GLY A 182 -17.50 16.11 -10.62
CA GLY A 182 -18.36 17.24 -11.00
C GLY A 182 -18.52 17.43 -12.51
N SER A 183 -17.90 16.56 -13.31
CA SER A 183 -18.10 16.47 -14.76
C SER A 183 -17.66 15.09 -15.28
N GLN A 184 -17.92 14.81 -16.56
CA GLN A 184 -17.41 13.64 -17.28
C GLN A 184 -16.15 13.97 -18.09
N GLN A 185 -15.45 15.05 -17.74
CA GLN A 185 -14.26 15.50 -18.45
C GLN A 185 -13.12 15.82 -17.48
N ILE A 186 -11.94 15.26 -17.74
CA ILE A 186 -10.70 15.68 -17.12
C ILE A 186 -9.93 16.53 -18.14
N VAL A 187 -9.64 17.78 -17.76
CA VAL A 187 -8.82 18.69 -18.56
C VAL A 187 -7.50 18.92 -17.84
N VAL A 188 -6.42 18.46 -18.45
CA VAL A 188 -5.06 18.70 -17.95
C VAL A 188 -4.55 19.97 -18.62
N ARG A 189 -4.27 21.00 -17.81
CA ARG A 189 -3.77 22.29 -18.26
C ARG A 189 -2.90 22.94 -17.19
N GLN A 190 -2.22 24.00 -17.57
CA GLN A 190 -1.57 24.88 -16.60
C GLN A 190 -2.63 25.64 -15.79
N ALA A 191 -2.30 25.92 -14.53
CA ALA A 191 -3.09 26.84 -13.72
C ALA A 191 -3.04 28.26 -14.33
N ASN A 192 -4.16 28.97 -14.25
CA ASN A 192 -4.23 30.38 -14.60
C ASN A 192 -3.61 31.23 -13.48
N GLU A 193 -3.16 32.44 -13.84
CA GLU A 193 -2.68 33.39 -12.85
C GLU A 193 -3.79 33.72 -11.83
N GLY A 194 -3.50 33.51 -10.53
CA GLY A 194 -4.44 33.75 -9.44
C GLY A 194 -5.46 32.64 -9.18
N GLU A 195 -5.37 31.50 -9.89
CA GLU A 195 -6.19 30.31 -9.61
C GLU A 195 -5.90 29.72 -8.22
N LYS A 196 -6.93 29.21 -7.54
CA LYS A 196 -6.87 28.67 -6.16
C LYS A 196 -7.50 27.29 -6.08
#